data_AF-A0A7K8T4V0-F1
#
_entry.id   AF-A0A7K8T4V0-F1
#
_cell.length_a   1.000
_cell.length_b   1.000
_cell.length_c   1.000
_cell.angle_alpha   90.00
_cell.angle_beta   90.00
_cell.angle_gamma   90.00
#
_symmetry.space_group_name_H-M   'P 1'
#
loop_
_entity.id
_entity.type
_entity.pdbx_description
1 polymer ?
#
loop_
_entity_poly.entity_id
_entity_poly.type
_entity_poly.pdbx_seq_one_letter_code
_entity_poly.pdbx_strand_id
1 'polypeptide(L)'
;EKFKTLKNEGNDFVKKGKYEEAVNKYSECMKLNTEECTVYTNRALCYLKLYKYEEAKQDCDHVLQIEDSNIKAFYRRALAYKGLQVRKKNMAGI
;
A
#
# COMPACT_ATOMS: atom_id res chain seq x y z
N GLU A 1 2.91 17.77 13.80
CA GLU A 1 4.14 17.04 14.17
C GLU A 1 3.97 15.52 14.14
N LYS A 2 3.02 14.95 14.88
CA LYS A 2 2.80 13.48 14.97
C LYS A 2 2.68 12.75 13.62
N PHE A 3 1.91 13.28 12.67
CA PHE A 3 1.75 12.67 11.33
C PHE A 3 3.09 12.52 10.60
N LYS A 4 3.93 13.57 10.62
CA LYS A 4 5.23 13.57 9.95
C LYS A 4 6.17 12.55 10.60
N THR A 5 6.16 12.45 11.93
CA THR A 5 6.93 11.43 12.66
C THR A 5 6.52 10.02 12.26
N LEU A 6 5.22 9.70 12.29
CA LEU A 6 4.71 8.39 11.90
C LEU A 6 5.02 8.05 10.44
N LYS A 7 4.87 9.02 9.53
CA LYS A 7 5.23 8.86 8.11
C LYS A 7 6.72 8.55 7.94
N ASN A 8 7.58 9.24 8.68
CA ASN A 8 9.03 9.00 8.64
C ASN A 8 9.42 7.64 9.23
N GLU A 9 8.83 7.24 10.36
CA GLU A 9 9.02 5.91 10.93
C GLU A 9 8.60 4.81 9.95
N GLY A 10 7.44 4.97 9.30
CA GLY A 10 6.99 4.07 8.24
C GLY A 10 7.98 3.96 7.09
N ASN A 11 8.51 5.10 6.61
CA ASN A 11 9.53 5.12 5.57
C ASN A 11 10.82 4.39 5.99
N ASP A 12 11.25 4.56 7.24
CA ASP A 12 12.45 3.91 7.75
C ASP A 12 12.27 2.40 7.94
N PHE A 13 11.08 1.95 8.34
CA PHE A 13 10.74 0.53 8.32
C PHE A 13 10.76 -0.05 6.89
N VAL A 14 10.24 0.69 5.89
CA VAL A 14 10.35 0.28 4.48
C VAL A 14 11.81 0.09 4.05
N LYS A 15 12.69 1.04 4.36
CA LYS A 15 14.13 0.94 4.03
C LYS A 15 14.79 -0.27 4.67
N LYS A 16 14.32 -0.68 5.85
CA LYS A 16 14.80 -1.86 6.60
C LYS A 16 14.13 -3.17 6.16
N GLY A 17 13.21 -3.14 5.19
CA GLY A 17 12.44 -4.32 4.76
C GLY A 17 11.39 -4.81 5.77
N LYS A 18 11.09 -4.00 6.79
CA LYS A 18 10.13 -4.29 7.87
C LYS A 18 8.73 -3.85 7.48
N TYR A 19 8.13 -4.57 6.55
CA TYR A 19 6.92 -4.11 5.87
C TYR A 19 5.67 -4.12 6.75
N GLU A 20 5.56 -5.04 7.72
CA GLU A 20 4.41 -5.06 8.64
C GLU A 20 4.43 -3.86 9.59
N GLU A 21 5.59 -3.54 10.17
CA GLU A 21 5.76 -2.37 11.01
C GLU A 21 5.51 -1.08 10.22
N ALA A 22 5.96 -1.02 8.96
CA ALA A 22 5.66 0.10 8.08
C ALA A 22 4.14 0.26 7.83
N VAL A 23 3.42 -0.84 7.59
CA VAL A 23 1.96 -0.82 7.43
C VAL A 23 1.28 -0.26 8.68
N ASN A 24 1.72 -0.66 9.87
CA ASN A 24 1.15 -0.16 11.13
C ASN A 24 1.34 1.36 11.24
N LYS A 25 2.54 1.86 10.98
CA LYS A 25 2.83 3.31 11.02
C LYS A 25 2.03 4.11 10.01
N TYR A 26 1.91 3.63 8.76
CA TYR A 26 1.05 4.29 7.77
C TYR A 26 -0.43 4.24 8.13
N SER A 27 -0.90 3.15 8.75
CA SER A 27 -2.29 3.05 9.21
C SER A 27 -2.59 4.01 10.35
N GLU A 28 -1.62 4.28 11.22
CA GLU A 28 -1.74 5.35 12.22
C GLU A 28 -1.78 6.74 11.58
N CYS A 29 -0.99 7.00 10.54
CA CYS A 29 -1.08 8.25 9.77
C CYS A 29 -2.50 8.48 9.23
N MET A 30 -3.14 7.43 8.70
CA MET A 30 -4.48 7.52 8.13
C MET A 30 -5.57 7.84 9.16
N LYS A 31 -5.37 7.51 10.44
CA LYS A 31 -6.28 7.95 11.52
C LYS A 31 -6.21 9.45 11.78
N LEU A 32 -5.13 10.11 11.36
CA LEU A 32 -4.90 11.55 11.55
C LEU A 32 -5.22 12.38 10.31
N ASN A 33 -4.95 11.83 9.13
CA ASN A 33 -5.28 12.45 7.85
C ASN A 33 -5.55 11.35 6.81
N THR A 34 -6.78 11.31 6.31
CA THR A 34 -7.27 10.31 5.35
C THR A 34 -7.03 10.70 3.88
N GLU A 35 -6.52 11.89 3.60
CA GLU A 35 -6.37 12.42 2.24
C GLU A 35 -4.92 12.41 1.72
N GLU A 36 -3.94 12.04 2.56
CA GLU A 36 -2.54 11.99 2.13
C GLU A 36 -2.26 10.77 1.23
N CYS A 37 -2.37 10.97 -0.08
CA CYS A 37 -2.14 9.94 -1.11
C CYS A 37 -0.76 9.24 -0.99
N THR A 38 0.27 9.96 -0.53
CA THR A 38 1.62 9.38 -0.34
C THR A 38 1.61 8.23 0.69
N VAL A 39 0.81 8.33 1.75
CA VAL A 39 0.73 7.30 2.79
C VAL A 39 0.06 6.04 2.27
N TYR A 40 -1.08 6.17 1.59
CA TYR A 40 -1.79 5.04 0.96
C TYR A 40 -0.91 4.35 -0.06
N THR A 41 -0.29 5.11 -0.97
CA THR A 41 0.58 4.49 -1.96
C THR A 41 1.70 3.73 -1.26
N ASN A 42 2.39 4.30 -0.26
CA ASN A 42 3.49 3.62 0.44
C ASN A 42 3.03 2.39 1.20
N ARG A 43 1.84 2.41 1.80
CA ARG A 43 1.26 1.23 2.44
C ARG A 43 0.91 0.15 1.42
N ALA A 44 0.41 0.51 0.24
CA ALA A 44 0.20 -0.43 -0.87
C ALA A 44 1.51 -1.12 -1.31
N LEU A 45 2.64 -0.40 -1.34
CA LEU A 45 3.94 -1.02 -1.60
C LEU A 45 4.29 -2.08 -0.55
N CYS A 46 4.07 -1.79 0.73
CA CYS A 46 4.31 -2.75 1.80
C CYS A 46 3.40 -3.98 1.65
N TYR A 47 2.12 -3.77 1.34
CA TYR A 47 1.18 -4.86 1.10
C TYR A 47 1.60 -5.74 -0.08
N LEU A 48 2.10 -5.16 -1.18
CA LEU A 48 2.68 -5.94 -2.30
C LEU A 48 3.86 -6.80 -1.84
N LYS A 49 4.74 -6.28 -0.99
CA LYS A 49 5.88 -7.02 -0.43
C LYS A 49 5.47 -8.13 0.53
N LEU A 50 4.29 -8.00 1.14
CA LEU A 50 3.68 -9.00 2.02
C LEU A 50 2.71 -9.94 1.29
N TYR A 51 2.62 -9.85 -0.04
CA TYR A 51 1.67 -10.62 -0.87
C TYR A 51 0.18 -10.40 -0.52
N LYS A 52 -0.13 -9.28 0.16
CA LYS A 52 -1.47 -8.82 0.53
C LYS A 52 -2.07 -8.00 -0.62
N TYR A 53 -2.34 -8.70 -1.72
CA TYR A 53 -2.65 -8.02 -2.98
C TYR A 53 -4.00 -7.30 -3.01
N GLU A 54 -5.00 -7.76 -2.25
CA GLU A 54 -6.31 -7.10 -2.23
C GLU A 54 -6.22 -5.76 -1.48
N GLU A 55 -5.53 -5.74 -0.35
CA GLU A 55 -5.27 -4.54 0.45
C GLU A 55 -4.42 -3.53 -0.33
N ALA A 56 -3.40 -4.00 -1.05
CA ALA A 56 -2.61 -3.13 -1.94
C ALA A 56 -3.47 -2.48 -3.03
N LYS A 57 -4.39 -3.24 -3.62
CA LYS A 57 -5.32 -2.74 -4.64
C LYS A 57 -6.25 -1.69 -4.05
N GLN A 58 -6.86 -1.95 -2.89
CA GLN A 58 -7.76 -1.02 -2.21
C GLN A 58 -7.09 0.33 -1.91
N ASP A 59 -5.85 0.31 -1.40
CA ASP A 59 -5.09 1.54 -1.15
C ASP A 59 -4.82 2.32 -2.45
N CYS A 60 -4.54 1.63 -3.56
CA CYS A 60 -4.33 2.28 -4.85
C CYS A 60 -5.63 2.83 -5.44
N ASP A 61 -6.76 2.13 -5.28
CA ASP A 61 -8.06 2.59 -5.76
C ASP A 61 -8.49 3.86 -5.03
N HIS A 62 -8.27 3.94 -3.71
CA HIS A 62 -8.52 5.16 -2.93
C HIS A 62 -7.70 6.35 -3.45
N VAL A 63 -6.40 6.14 -3.71
CA VAL A 63 -5.54 7.21 -4.27
C VAL A 63 -6.04 7.67 -5.62
N LEU A 64 -6.45 6.75 -6.50
CA LEU A 64 -6.94 7.08 -7.85
C LEU A 64 -8.34 7.74 -7.84
N GLN A 65 -9.08 7.69 -6.75
CA GLN A 65 -10.30 8.48 -6.58
C GLN A 65 -10.00 9.96 -6.27
N ILE A 66 -8.83 10.26 -5.71
CA ILE A 66 -8.40 11.61 -5.31
C ILE A 66 -7.47 12.21 -6.39
N GLU A 67 -6.49 11.43 -6.83
CA GLU A 67 -5.48 11.77 -7.82
C GLU A 67 -5.56 10.74 -8.97
N ASP A 68 -6.48 10.96 -9.90
CA ASP A 68 -6.78 10.03 -11.01
C ASP A 68 -5.57 9.75 -11.93
N SER A 69 -4.58 10.62 -11.95
CA SER A 69 -3.35 10.51 -12.74
C SER A 69 -2.14 10.01 -11.94
N ASN A 70 -2.32 9.48 -10.71
CA ASN A 70 -1.21 9.07 -9.87
C ASN A 70 -0.50 7.81 -10.42
N ILE A 71 0.66 8.03 -11.05
CA ILE A 71 1.46 6.99 -11.70
C ILE A 71 1.86 5.86 -10.73
N LYS A 72 2.20 6.20 -9.47
CA LYS A 72 2.61 5.21 -8.47
C LYS A 72 1.44 4.29 -8.09
N ALA A 73 0.24 4.85 -7.95
CA ALA A 73 -0.96 4.08 -7.66
C ALA A 73 -1.30 3.13 -8.82
N PHE A 74 -1.27 3.60 -10.07
CA PHE A 74 -1.48 2.73 -11.23
C PHE A 74 -0.49 1.57 -11.29
N TYR A 75 0.80 1.85 -11.14
CA TYR A 75 1.84 0.82 -11.19
C TYR A 75 1.65 -0.22 -10.09
N ARG A 76 1.42 0.22 -8.85
CA ARG A 76 1.22 -0.68 -7.70
C ARG A 76 -0.08 -1.49 -7.84
N ARG A 77 -1.15 -0.88 -8.35
CA ARG A 77 -2.41 -1.57 -8.64
C ARG A 77 -2.25 -2.65 -9.71
N ALA A 78 -1.48 -2.38 -10.77
CA ALA A 78 -1.20 -3.38 -11.81
C ALA A 78 -0.44 -4.58 -11.24
N LEU A 79 0.54 -4.35 -10.36
CA LEU A 79 1.24 -5.43 -9.65
C LEU A 79 0.29 -6.23 -8.75
N ALA A 80 -0.63 -5.56 -8.05
CA ALA A 80 -1.64 -6.20 -7.23
C ALA A 80 -2.56 -7.12 -8.06
N TYR A 81 -3.06 -6.64 -9.21
CA TYR A 81 -3.86 -7.44 -10.13
C TYR A 81 -3.11 -8.68 -10.63
N LYS A 82 -1.83 -8.54 -10.99
CA LYS A 82 -0.99 -9.68 -11.38
C LYS A 82 -0.88 -10.71 -10.26
N GLY A 83 -0.64 -10.26 -9.03
CA GLY A 83 -0.58 -11.13 -7.85
C GLY A 83 -1.89 -11.87 -7.57
N LEU A 84 -3.02 -11.17 -7.67
CA LEU A 84 -4.36 -11.76 -7.53
C LEU A 84 -4.66 -12.81 -8.61
N GLN A 85 -4.27 -12.55 -9.85
CA GLN A 85 -4.46 -13.50 -10.95
C GLN A 85 -3.66 -14.79 -10.73
N VAL A 86 -2.39 -14.67 -10.31
CA VAL A 86 -1.55 -15.83 -9.98
C VAL A 86 -2.16 -16.63 -8.84
N ARG A 87 -2.62 -15.96 -7.77
CA ARG A 87 -3.28 -16.62 -6.63
C ARG A 87 -4.54 -17.38 -7.06
N LYS A 88 -5.39 -16.78 -7.91
CA LYS A 88 -6.59 -17.43 -8.43
C LYS A 88 -6.28 -18.67 -9.27
N LYS A 89 -5.28 -18.59 -10.16
CA LYS A 89 -4.85 -19.74 -10.97
C LYS A 89 -4.35 -20.90 -10.10
N ASN A 90 -3.58 -20.60 -9.06
CA ASN A 90 -3.06 -21.62 -8.15
C ASN A 90 -4.18 -22.32 -7.35
N MET A 91 -5.26 -21.62 -7.01
CA MET A 91 -6.41 -22.21 -6.30
C MET A 91 -7.35 -23.00 -7.21
N ALA A 92 -7.42 -22.69 -8.50
CA ALA A 92 -8.29 -23.37 -9.46
C ALA A 92 -7.69 -24.69 -10.02
N GLY A 93 -6.40 -24.94 -9.74
CA GLY A 93 -5.69 -26.16 -10.17
C GLY A 93 -5.61 -27.26 -9.10
N ILE A 94 -6.39 -27.14 -8.02
CA ILE A 94 -6.56 -28.12 -6.93
C ILE A 94 -7.99 -28.65 -7.00
#